data_AF-A0A978TDB8-F1
#
_entry.id   AF-A0A978TDB8-F1
#
_cell.length_a   1.000
_cell.length_b   1.000
_cell.length_c   1.000
_cell.angle_alpha   90.00
_cell.angle_beta   90.00
_cell.angle_gamma   90.00
#
_symmetry.space_group_name_H-M   'P 1'
#
loop_
_entity.id
_entity.type
_entity.pdbx_description
1 polymer ?
#
loop_
_entity_poly.entity_id
_entity_poly.type
_entity_poly.pdbx_seq_one_letter_code
_entity_poly.pdbx_strand_id
1 'polypeptide(L)' 'MHHDFTLADFAVIYSPDFLTHDTGPFHPENAGRLKAIVDTLRAAPWADHLDWREPTP' A
#
# COMPACT_ATOMS: atom_id res chain seq x y z
N MET A 1 15.64 10.18 26.80
CA MET A 1 15.77 10.27 25.33
C MET A 1 14.35 10.30 24.78
N HIS A 2 13.88 11.47 24.39
CA HIS A 2 12.57 11.65 23.80
C HIS A 2 12.72 11.35 22.31
N HIS A 3 12.21 10.20 21.86
CA HIS A 3 11.94 10.01 20.44
C HIS A 3 10.58 10.66 20.17
N ASP A 4 10.62 11.90 19.67
CA ASP A 4 9.49 12.49 18.95
C ASP A 4 9.29 11.65 17.68
N PHE A 5 8.29 10.76 17.71
CA PHE A 5 7.81 10.10 16.51
C PHE A 5 6.94 11.09 15.74
N THR A 6 7.45 11.60 14.63
CA THR A 6 6.70 12.47 13.72
C THR A 6 5.76 11.62 12.86
N LEU A 7 4.46 11.72 13.13
CA LEU A 7 3.29 11.55 12.22
C LEU A 7 3.18 10.36 11.24
N ALA A 8 4.08 9.38 11.20
CA ALA A 8 3.81 8.08 10.58
C ALA A 8 4.77 7.00 11.07
N ASP A 9 4.23 5.89 11.57
CA ASP A 9 4.97 4.84 12.27
C ASP A 9 5.46 3.73 11.32
N PHE A 10 4.79 3.56 10.18
CA PHE A 10 5.06 2.45 9.29
C PHE A 10 5.00 2.84 7.81
N ALA A 11 6.08 2.57 7.07
CA ALA A 11 6.14 2.84 5.64
C ALA A 11 5.44 1.74 4.83
N VAL A 12 4.59 2.15 3.89
CA VAL A 12 3.94 1.29 2.90
C VAL A 12 4.42 1.72 1.52
N ILE A 13 5.13 0.84 0.81
CA ILE A 13 5.53 1.09 -0.57
C ILE A 13 4.40 0.66 -1.49
N TYR A 14 3.81 1.61 -2.21
CA TYR A 14 2.71 1.36 -3.12
C TYR A 14 2.77 2.32 -4.30
N SER A 15 2.54 1.78 -5.49
CA SER A 15 2.27 2.56 -6.70
C SER A 15 0.96 2.08 -7.34
N PRO A 16 0.11 2.97 -7.86
CA PRO A 16 -1.03 2.59 -8.69
C PRO A 16 -0.62 1.71 -9.88
N ASP A 17 0.61 1.88 -10.38
CA ASP A 17 1.16 1.12 -11.50
C ASP A 17 1.27 -0.38 -11.20
N PHE A 18 1.30 -0.79 -9.93
CA PHE A 18 1.26 -2.21 -9.56
C PHE A 18 -0.03 -2.90 -10.01
N LEU A 19 -1.10 -2.14 -10.26
CA LEU A 19 -2.38 -2.66 -10.74
C LEU A 19 -2.39 -2.91 -12.26
N THR A 20 -1.39 -2.41 -13.00
CA THR A 20 -1.29 -2.62 -14.44
C THR A 20 -0.61 -3.96 -14.79
N HIS A 21 -0.27 -4.77 -13.78
CA HIS A 21 0.26 -6.10 -14.00
C HIS A 21 -0.83 -6.99 -14.61
N ASP A 22 -0.69 -7.28 -15.90
CA ASP A 22 -1.49 -8.27 -16.60
C ASP A 22 -0.71 -9.60 -16.69
N THR A 23 -1.22 -10.62 -16.01
CA THR A 23 -0.63 -11.98 -16.02
C THR A 23 -1.27 -12.90 -17.05
N GLY A 24 -2.26 -12.41 -17.80
CA GLY A 24 -3.02 -13.18 -18.78
C GLY A 24 -4.23 -13.93 -18.20
N PRO A 25 -5.04 -14.55 -19.08
CA PRO A 25 -6.28 -15.21 -18.70
C PRO A 25 -6.05 -16.46 -17.83
N PHE A 26 -6.98 -16.71 -16.88
CA PHE A 26 -6.96 -17.84 -15.93
C PHE A 26 -5.79 -17.86 -14.95
N HIS A 27 -4.98 -16.79 -14.89
CA HIS A 27 -3.90 -16.71 -13.93
C HIS A 27 -4.45 -16.48 -12.50
N PRO A 28 -3.94 -17.18 -11.48
CA PRO A 28 -4.42 -17.05 -10.10
C PRO A 28 -3.99 -15.73 -9.42
N GLU A 29 -2.99 -15.05 -9.97
CA GLU A 29 -2.62 -13.70 -9.53
C GLU A 29 -3.62 -12.68 -10.07
N ASN A 30 -4.08 -11.79 -9.20
CA ASN A 30 -5.15 -10.86 -9.52
C ASN A 30 -4.92 -9.51 -8.82
N ALA A 31 -4.82 -8.43 -9.60
CA ALA A 31 -4.63 -7.07 -9.09
C ALA A 31 -5.76 -6.62 -8.14
N GLY A 32 -6.95 -7.21 -8.24
CA GLY A 32 -8.07 -7.00 -7.33
C GLY A 32 -7.74 -7.37 -5.87
N ARG A 33 -6.84 -8.34 -5.63
CA ARG A 33 -6.35 -8.63 -4.27
C ARG A 33 -5.59 -7.45 -3.70
N LEU A 34 -4.68 -6.87 -4.48
CA LEU A 34 -3.91 -5.70 -4.07
C LEU A 34 -4.84 -4.48 -3.87
N LYS A 35 -5.80 -4.29 -4.78
CA LYS A 35 -6.81 -3.24 -4.66
C LYS A 35 -7.59 -3.32 -3.35
N ALA A 36 -8.10 -4.51 -3.01
CA ALA A 36 -8.85 -4.74 -1.77
C ALA A 36 -8.01 -4.46 -0.51
N ILE A 37 -6.74 -4.87 -0.50
CA ILE A 37 -5.81 -4.60 0.61
C ILE A 37 -5.60 -3.08 0.77
N VAL A 38 -5.28 -2.39 -0.33
CA VAL A 38 -5.01 -0.94 -0.29
C VAL A 38 -6.24 -0.16 0.15
N ASP A 39 -7.41 -0.49 -0.38
CA ASP A 39 -8.66 0.17 0.02
C ASP A 39 -8.97 -0.06 1.50
N THR A 40 -8.71 -1.26 2.03
CA THR A 40 -8.90 -1.58 3.45
C THR A 40 -7.92 -0.82 4.34
N LEU A 41 -6.63 -0.77 3.97
CA LEU A 41 -5.60 -0.05 4.74
C LEU A 41 -5.88 1.46 4.77
N ARG A 42 -6.32 2.05 3.67
CA ARG A 42 -6.68 3.48 3.60
C ARG A 42 -7.92 3.82 4.41
N ALA A 43 -8.84 2.87 4.59
CA ALA A 43 -10.06 3.05 5.38
C ALA A 43 -9.90 2.66 6.87
N ALA A 44 -8.73 2.16 7.27
CA ALA A 44 -8.50 1.73 8.63
C ALA A 44 -8.56 2.94 9.61
N PRO A 45 -9.07 2.77 10.85
CA PRO A 45 -9.11 3.85 11.84
C PRO A 45 -7.74 4.42 12.24
N TRP A 46 -6.67 3.74 11.88
CA TRP A 46 -5.26 4.06 12.15
C TRP A 46 -4.48 4.34 10.86
N ALA A 47 -5.16 4.64 9.75
CA ALA A 47 -4.52 4.88 8.45
C ALA A 47 -3.53 6.08 8.47
N ASP A 48 -3.69 6.99 9.42
CA ASP A 48 -2.79 8.11 9.71
C ASP A 48 -1.41 7.68 10.23
N HIS A 49 -1.26 6.45 10.71
CA HIS A 49 0.02 5.87 11.08
C HIS A 49 0.81 5.30 9.87
N LEU A 50 0.20 5.25 8.69
CA LEU A 50 0.82 4.71 7.47
C LEU A 50 1.43 5.82 6.61
N ASP A 51 2.74 5.71 6.37
CA ASP A 51 3.46 6.55 5.40
C ASP A 51 3.48 5.89 4.02
N TRP A 52 2.64 6.37 3.12
CA TRP A 52 2.55 5.86 1.75
C TRP A 52 3.66 6.46 0.89
N ARG A 53 4.51 5.60 0.33
CA ARG A 53 5.66 6.00 -0.51
C ARG A 53 5.63 5.29 -1.86
N GLU A 54 6.03 6.01 -2.90
CA GLU A 54 6.33 5.41 -4.21
C GLU A 54 7.66 4.65 -4.17
N PRO A 55 7.84 3.59 -4.98
CA PRO A 55 9.13 2.93 -5.15
C PRO A 55 10.14 3.87 -5.81
N THR A 56 11.43 3.68 -5.52
CA THR A 56 12.50 4.41 -6.22
C THR A 56 12.74 3.82 -7.61
N PRO A 57 13.18 4.62 -8.61
CA PRO A 57 13.56 4.13 -9.93
C PRO A 57 14.67 3.06 -9.91
#